data_AF-A0A0G4M0L4-F1
#
_entry.id   AF-A0A0G4M0L4-F1
#
_cell.length_a   1.000
_cell.length_b   1.000
_cell.length_c   1.000
_cell.angle_alpha   90.00
_cell.angle_beta   90.00
_cell.angle_gamma   90.00
#
_symmetry.space_group_name_H-M   'P 1'
#
loop_
_entity.id
_entity.type
_entity.pdbx_description
1 polymer ?
#
loop_
_entity_poly.entity_id
_entity_poly.type
_entity_poly.pdbx_seq_one_letter_code
_entity_poly.pdbx_strand_id
1 'polypeptide(L)'
;EATRLDLWDKARKAASAVDYVGAGTVEFILDRDTGEFYFMEMNTRLQVEHPVSEMVTGTDLVEWQLNIAAGEKLPMTQEEISEAISQRGAAIEARIYAESPEKGFM
;
A
#
# COMPACT_ATOMS: atom_id res chain seq x y z
N GLU A 1 -9.98 -0.86 -13.78
CA GLU A 1 -10.28 0.27 -12.88
C GLU A 1 -11.27 -0.12 -11.78
N ALA A 2 -12.44 -0.67 -12.11
CA ALA A 2 -13.44 -1.12 -11.13
C ALA A 2 -12.89 -2.01 -9.99
N THR A 3 -12.10 -3.04 -10.30
CA THR A 3 -11.50 -3.93 -9.29
C THR A 3 -10.56 -3.19 -8.32
N ARG A 4 -9.79 -2.21 -8.82
CA ARG A 4 -8.87 -1.41 -8.00
C ARG A 4 -9.67 -0.55 -7.01
N LEU A 5 -10.74 0.08 -7.47
CA LEU A 5 -11.61 0.90 -6.64
C LEU A 5 -12.33 0.07 -5.57
N ASP A 6 -12.78 -1.15 -5.91
CA ASP A 6 -13.38 -2.08 -4.94
C ASP A 6 -12.35 -2.53 -3.89
N LEU A 7 -11.10 -2.83 -4.30
CA LEU A 7 -9.99 -3.12 -3.37
C LEU A 7 -9.75 -1.95 -2.41
N TRP A 8 -9.69 -0.72 -2.92
CA TRP A 8 -9.48 0.48 -2.10
C TRP A 8 -10.61 0.71 -1.11
N ASP A 9 -11.88 0.58 -1.53
CA ASP A 9 -13.01 0.77 -0.62
C ASP A 9 -13.06 -0.32 0.47
N LYS A 10 -12.78 -1.59 0.13
CA LYS A 10 -12.69 -2.67 1.13
C LYS A 10 -11.55 -2.45 2.11
N ALA A 11 -10.36 -2.03 1.65
CA ALA A 11 -9.24 -1.70 2.52
C ALA A 11 -9.57 -0.52 3.47
N ARG A 12 -10.18 0.56 2.94
CA ARG A 12 -10.61 1.72 3.73
C ARG A 12 -11.65 1.33 4.78
N LYS A 13 -12.62 0.47 4.43
CA LYS A 13 -13.63 -0.07 5.36
C LYS A 13 -12.98 -0.88 6.47
N ALA A 14 -12.02 -1.74 6.16
CA ALA A 14 -11.29 -2.53 7.16
C ALA A 14 -10.54 -1.62 8.15
N ALA A 15 -9.80 -0.62 7.66
CA ALA A 15 -9.10 0.35 8.50
C ALA A 15 -10.06 1.18 9.38
N SER A 16 -11.17 1.64 8.79
CA SER A 16 -12.18 2.43 9.52
C SER A 16 -12.89 1.63 10.62
N ALA A 17 -13.10 0.32 10.41
CA ALA A 17 -13.78 -0.54 11.37
C ALA A 17 -13.00 -0.76 12.67
N VAL A 18 -11.69 -0.48 12.67
CA VAL A 18 -10.80 -0.64 13.82
C VAL A 18 -10.17 0.68 14.27
N ASP A 19 -10.71 1.82 13.81
CA ASP A 19 -10.20 3.17 14.08
C ASP A 19 -8.67 3.26 13.87
N TYR A 20 -8.20 2.71 12.74
CA TYR A 20 -6.78 2.53 12.49
C TYR A 20 -6.03 3.87 12.39
N VAL A 21 -4.88 3.98 13.07
CA VAL A 21 -4.01 5.18 13.07
C VAL A 21 -2.62 4.81 12.58
N GLY A 22 -2.08 5.65 11.68
CA GLY A 22 -0.77 5.48 11.06
C GLY A 22 -0.83 4.80 9.69
N ALA A 23 0.31 4.28 9.22
CA ALA A 23 0.41 3.54 7.97
C ALA A 23 0.25 2.03 8.22
N GLY A 24 -0.42 1.34 7.29
CA GLY A 24 -0.60 -0.11 7.33
C GLY A 24 -1.02 -0.64 5.96
N THR A 25 -0.87 -1.95 5.76
CA THR A 25 -1.25 -2.63 4.52
C THR A 25 -2.38 -3.61 4.77
N VAL A 26 -3.40 -3.59 3.91
CA VAL A 26 -4.45 -4.61 3.88
C VAL A 26 -4.14 -5.54 2.70
N GLU A 27 -3.97 -6.83 2.99
CA GLU A 27 -3.58 -7.83 2.00
C GLU A 27 -4.76 -8.65 1.51
N PHE A 28 -4.77 -8.88 0.21
CA PHE A 28 -5.81 -9.65 -0.47
C PHE A 28 -5.19 -10.71 -1.38
N ILE A 29 -5.87 -11.84 -1.51
CA ILE A 29 -5.58 -12.86 -2.52
C ILE A 29 -6.58 -12.69 -3.65
N LEU A 30 -6.10 -12.53 -4.88
CA LEU A 30 -6.92 -12.47 -6.10
C LEU A 30 -6.95 -13.83 -6.78
N ASP A 31 -8.15 -14.39 -6.94
CA ASP A 31 -8.39 -15.54 -7.81
C ASP A 31 -8.44 -15.06 -9.27
N ARG A 32 -7.55 -15.60 -10.11
CA ARG A 32 -7.43 -15.20 -11.52
C ARG A 32 -8.52 -15.80 -12.41
N ASP A 33 -9.14 -16.90 -11.99
CA ASP A 33 -10.16 -17.59 -12.79
C ASP A 33 -11.52 -16.89 -12.62
N THR A 34 -11.83 -16.48 -11.39
CA THR A 34 -13.10 -15.81 -11.07
C THR A 34 -13.00 -14.29 -11.09
N GLY A 35 -11.80 -13.72 -10.88
CA GLY A 35 -11.60 -12.28 -10.70
C GLY A 35 -12.02 -11.77 -9.31
N GLU A 36 -12.45 -12.68 -8.43
CA GLU A 36 -12.80 -12.37 -7.04
C GLU A 36 -11.54 -12.25 -6.19
N PHE A 37 -11.58 -11.39 -5.17
CA PHE A 37 -10.50 -11.24 -4.23
C PHE A 37 -10.98 -11.32 -2.79
N TYR A 38 -10.11 -11.87 -1.94
CA TYR A 38 -10.44 -12.25 -0.58
C TYR A 38 -9.43 -11.61 0.38
N PHE A 39 -9.94 -11.06 1.48
CA PHE A 39 -9.07 -10.53 2.54
C PHE A 39 -8.23 -11.66 3.14
N MET A 40 -6.95 -11.41 3.33
CA MET A 40 -6.02 -12.33 3.99
C MET A 40 -5.67 -11.82 5.39
N GLU A 41 -5.04 -10.66 5.47
CA GLU A 41 -4.65 -10.04 6.73
C GLU A 41 -4.47 -8.53 6.62
N MET A 42 -4.22 -7.87 7.75
CA MET A 42 -3.78 -6.48 7.81
C MET A 42 -2.46 -6.39 8.58
N ASN A 43 -1.43 -5.85 7.94
CA ASN A 43 -0.14 -5.56 8.54
C ASN A 43 -0.18 -4.17 9.17
N THR A 44 -0.16 -4.11 10.51
CA THR A 44 -0.34 -2.86 11.28
C THR A 44 0.96 -2.06 11.45
N ARG A 45 1.73 -1.92 10.37
CA ARG A 45 3.02 -1.23 10.30
C ARG A 45 3.35 -0.87 8.86
N LEU A 46 4.33 0.01 8.68
CA LEU A 46 4.92 0.25 7.37
C LEU A 46 5.54 -1.04 6.81
N GLN A 47 5.33 -1.28 5.53
CA GLN A 47 5.90 -2.41 4.81
C GLN A 47 7.21 -2.05 4.15
N VAL A 48 8.05 -3.06 3.89
CA VAL A 48 9.38 -2.84 3.30
C VAL A 48 9.24 -2.27 1.88
N GLU A 49 8.21 -2.73 1.16
CA GLU A 49 7.85 -2.37 -0.21
C GLU A 49 7.10 -1.04 -0.34
N HIS A 50 6.95 -0.25 0.72
CA HIS A 50 6.31 1.07 0.63
C HIS A 50 6.91 2.04 -0.42
N PRO A 51 8.21 1.97 -0.80
CA PRO A 51 8.76 2.87 -1.81
C PRO A 51 8.04 2.81 -3.15
N VAL A 52 7.48 1.66 -3.56
CA VAL A 52 6.74 1.61 -4.84
C VAL A 52 5.47 2.47 -4.80
N SER A 53 4.83 2.57 -3.63
CA SER A 53 3.66 3.43 -3.41
C SER A 53 4.07 4.89 -3.41
N GLU A 54 5.16 5.24 -2.73
CA GLU A 54 5.71 6.61 -2.70
C GLU A 54 6.09 7.09 -4.09
N MET A 55 6.74 6.24 -4.90
CA MET A 55 7.17 6.60 -6.25
C MET A 55 6.01 6.95 -7.19
N VAL A 56 4.86 6.26 -7.06
CA VAL A 56 3.68 6.52 -7.91
C VAL A 56 2.73 7.57 -7.32
N THR A 57 2.78 7.84 -6.02
CA THR A 57 1.93 8.85 -5.38
C THR A 57 2.65 10.18 -5.16
N GLY A 58 3.98 10.20 -5.16
CA GLY A 58 4.79 11.36 -4.79
C GLY A 58 4.70 11.73 -3.31
N THR A 59 4.38 10.76 -2.45
CA THR A 59 4.24 10.94 -0.99
C THR A 59 5.47 10.42 -0.25
N ASP A 60 5.62 10.82 1.02
CA ASP A 60 6.55 10.23 1.98
C ASP A 60 5.72 9.67 3.15
N LEU A 61 5.57 8.36 3.18
CA LEU A 61 4.71 7.68 4.16
C LEU A 61 5.35 7.70 5.55
N VAL A 62 6.68 7.77 5.66
CA VAL A 62 7.37 7.90 6.95
C VAL A 62 7.13 9.28 7.55
N GLU A 63 7.24 10.34 6.75
CA GLU A 63 6.90 11.71 7.14
C GLU A 63 5.44 11.79 7.60
N TRP A 64 4.51 11.21 6.83
CA TRP A 64 3.10 11.21 7.19
C TRP A 64 2.83 10.49 8.51
N GLN A 65 3.52 9.38 8.78
CA GLN A 65 3.39 8.69 10.07
C GLN A 65 3.77 9.61 11.24
N LEU A 66 4.82 10.42 11.10
CA LEU A 66 5.22 11.38 12.13
C LEU A 66 4.18 12.50 12.31
N ASN A 67 3.70 13.07 11.21
CA ASN A 67 2.70 14.15 11.23
C ASN A 67 1.37 13.67 11.85
N ILE A 68 0.89 12.50 11.44
CA ILE A 68 -0.33 11.89 11.99
C ILE A 68 -0.16 11.53 13.47
N ALA A 69 1.01 11.02 13.88
CA ALA A 69 1.31 10.78 15.29
C ALA A 69 1.33 12.08 16.13
N ALA A 70 1.65 13.22 15.51
CA ALA A 70 1.57 14.54 16.12
C ALA A 70 0.14 15.14 16.14
N GLY A 71 -0.85 14.43 15.58
CA GLY A 71 -2.24 14.88 15.53
C GLY A 71 -2.56 15.80 14.34
N GLU A 72 -1.68 15.87 13.34
CA GLU A 72 -1.96 16.58 12.10
C GLU A 72 -2.98 15.82 11.23
N LYS A 73 -3.50 16.51 10.21
CA LYS A 73 -4.43 15.91 9.24
C LYS A 73 -3.66 15.27 8.10
N LEU A 74 -4.32 14.36 7.37
CA LEU A 74 -3.78 13.84 6.11
C LEU A 74 -3.56 15.00 5.11
N PRO A 75 -2.39 15.07 4.45
CA PRO A 75 -2.04 16.21 3.61
C PRO A 75 -2.56 16.11 2.18
N MET A 76 -3.11 14.95 1.77
CA MET A 76 -3.73 14.75 0.46
C MET A 76 -5.09 14.08 0.58
N THR A 77 -5.95 14.41 -0.37
CA THR A 77 -7.25 13.78 -0.63
C THR A 77 -7.11 12.52 -1.49
N GLN A 78 -8.17 11.70 -1.54
CA GLN A 78 -8.17 10.49 -2.36
C GLN A 78 -8.10 10.82 -3.87
N GLU A 79 -8.68 11.94 -4.26
CA GLU A 79 -8.67 12.47 -5.63
C GLU A 79 -7.25 12.87 -6.05
N GLU A 80 -6.53 13.62 -5.21
CA GLU A 80 -5.13 14.03 -5.47
C GLU A 80 -4.20 12.81 -5.58
N ILE A 81 -4.39 11.78 -4.73
CA ILE A 81 -3.65 10.52 -4.83
C ILE A 81 -3.92 9.80 -6.15
N SER A 82 -5.18 9.74 -6.58
CA SER A 82 -5.58 9.08 -7.83
C SER A 82 -5.01 9.79 -9.06
N GLU A 83 -5.00 11.12 -9.03
CA GLU A 83 -4.37 11.96 -10.05
C GLU A 83 -2.85 11.73 -10.09
N ALA A 84 -2.18 11.74 -8.94
CA ALA A 84 -0.74 11.52 -8.85
C ALA A 84 -0.32 10.16 -9.46
N ILE A 85 -1.05 9.07 -9.14
CA ILE A 85 -0.81 7.74 -9.71
C ILE A 85 -0.95 7.77 -11.24
N SER A 86 -1.99 8.46 -11.75
CA SER A 86 -2.26 8.56 -13.19
C SER A 86 -1.16 9.32 -13.93
N GLN A 87 -0.58 10.35 -13.32
CA GLN A 87 0.50 11.16 -13.91
C GLN A 87 1.88 10.49 -13.82
N ARG A 88 2.17 9.77 -12.72
CA ARG A 88 3.50 9.21 -12.43
C ARG A 88 3.72 7.82 -13.01
N GLY A 89 2.65 7.06 -13.25
CA GLY A 89 2.73 5.75 -13.89
C GLY A 89 3.05 4.61 -12.93
N ALA A 90 4.16 3.91 -13.15
CA ALA A 90 4.48 2.66 -12.44
C ALA A 90 5.86 2.71 -11.78
N ALA A 91 6.01 1.97 -10.68
CA ALA A 91 7.26 1.76 -9.97
C ALA A 91 7.50 0.27 -9.76
N ILE A 92 8.77 -0.12 -9.71
CA ILE A 92 9.22 -1.49 -9.44
C ILE A 92 10.30 -1.41 -8.37
N GLU A 93 10.20 -2.28 -7.37
CA GLU A 93 11.24 -2.50 -6.37
C GLU A 93 11.81 -3.91 -6.54
N ALA A 94 13.13 -4.03 -6.41
CA ALA A 94 13.82 -5.31 -6.31
C ALA A 94 14.64 -5.33 -5.03
N ARG A 95 14.52 -6.41 -4.26
CA ARG A 95 15.29 -6.61 -3.04
C ARG A 95 16.59 -7.35 -3.37
N ILE A 96 17.71 -6.72 -3.04
CA ILE A 96 19.02 -7.34 -3.17
C ILE A 96 19.34 -8.06 -1.87
N TYR A 97 19.23 -9.38 -1.89
CA TYR A 97 19.55 -10.24 -0.75
C TYR A 97 20.99 -10.75 -0.85
N ALA A 98 21.63 -10.91 0.31
CA ALA A 98 22.93 -11.57 0.44
C ALA A 98 22.76 -13.11 0.41
N GLU A 99 22.07 -13.60 -0.61
CA GLU A 99 21.72 -15.01 -0.83
C GLU A 99 22.27 -15.45 -2.19
N SER A 100 22.60 -16.73 -2.34
CA SER A 100 23.11 -17.28 -3.60
C SER A 100 22.03 -18.12 -4.30
N PRO A 101 21.45 -17.66 -5.43
CA PRO A 101 20.47 -18.44 -6.19
C PRO A 101 21.02 -19.80 -6.64
N GLU A 102 22.29 -19.87 -7.04
CA GLU A 102 22.96 -21.11 -7.45
C GLU A 102 23.10 -22.15 -6.32
N LYS A 103 23.01 -21.71 -5.06
CA LYS A 103 23.06 -22.57 -3.87
C LYS A 103 21.69 -22.75 -3.22
N GLY A 104 20.60 -22.43 -3.93
CA GLY A 104 19.25 -22.52 -3.39
C GLY A 104 18.93 -21.42 -2.39
N PHE A 105 19.42 -20.20 -2.63
CA PHE A 105 19.23 -19.01 -1.80
C PHE A 105 19.87 -19.11 -0.40
N MET A 106 20.88 -19.99 -0.25
CA MET A 106 21.78 -20.03 0.92
C MET A 106 22.95 -19.05 0.80
#